data_AF-A0A356KF55-F1
#
_entry.id   AF-A0A356KF55-F1
#
_cell.length_a   1.000
_cell.length_b   1.000
_cell.length_c   1.000
_cell.angle_alpha   90.00
_cell.angle_beta   90.00
_cell.angle_gamma   90.00
#
_symmetry.space_group_name_H-M   'P 1'
#
loop_
_entity.id
_entity.type
_entity.pdbx_description
1 polymer ?
#
loop_
_entity_poly.entity_id
_entity_poly.type
_entity_poly.pdbx_seq_one_letter_code
_entity_poly.pdbx_strand_id
1 'polypeptide(L)'
;MTRVLVIVLSVLVAGCQSPFALEERWRPLVEIAERPDLVPSDPVATTLGTRVYVSDLDGFFQAFSPESPEFEALLLHEREHALRQRDAGLGPWLTRYLSDRAFMWREEQAGWFLQLRRLQAAGRPLVPRAIARALAGYRNLTGRMVSEQEALDWVRAVLAGTWTPEVAGG
;
A
#
# COMPACT_ATOMS: atom_id res chain seq x y z
N MET A 1 -45.44 -32.48 -26.35
CA MET A 1 -44.16 -32.33 -25.62
C MET A 1 -43.81 -30.86 -25.63
N THR A 2 -44.17 -30.14 -24.56
CA THR A 2 -44.17 -28.67 -24.54
C THR A 2 -43.18 -28.20 -23.48
N ARG A 3 -42.32 -27.27 -23.91
CA ARG A 3 -41.04 -26.92 -23.32
C ARG A 3 -41.17 -26.26 -21.94
N VAL A 4 -40.29 -26.71 -21.05
CA VAL A 4 -39.98 -26.16 -19.73
C VAL A 4 -39.46 -24.73 -19.88
N LEU A 5 -40.15 -23.77 -19.26
CA LEU A 5 -39.69 -22.39 -19.11
C LEU A 5 -39.10 -22.23 -17.71
N VAL A 6 -37.80 -22.51 -17.56
CA VAL A 6 -37.02 -22.09 -16.39
C VAL A 6 -36.70 -20.62 -16.61
N ILE A 7 -37.48 -19.73 -15.98
CA ILE A 7 -37.11 -18.33 -15.87
C ILE A 7 -35.99 -18.27 -14.83
N VAL A 8 -34.78 -18.07 -15.34
CA VAL A 8 -33.56 -17.77 -14.60
C VAL A 8 -33.76 -16.44 -13.86
N LEU A 9 -33.96 -16.54 -12.55
CA LEU A 9 -33.95 -15.43 -11.61
C LEU A 9 -32.49 -14.95 -11.45
N SER A 10 -32.09 -13.92 -12.19
CA SER A 10 -30.71 -13.40 -12.17
C SER A 10 -30.65 -11.88 -12.31
N VAL A 11 -31.29 -11.14 -11.39
CA VAL A 11 -31.00 -9.70 -11.23
C VAL A 11 -31.19 -9.28 -9.76
N LEU A 12 -30.34 -9.79 -8.86
CA LEU A 12 -30.11 -9.19 -7.54
C LEU A 12 -28.64 -9.41 -7.14
N VAL A 13 -27.71 -8.87 -7.95
CA VAL A 13 -26.33 -8.64 -7.49
C VAL A 13 -26.28 -7.21 -6.98
N ALA A 14 -26.86 -6.99 -5.81
CA ALA A 14 -26.48 -5.82 -5.02
C ALA A 14 -25.05 -6.09 -4.55
N GLY A 15 -24.10 -5.42 -5.19
CA GLY A 15 -22.66 -5.54 -4.93
C GLY A 15 -22.32 -5.13 -3.50
N CYS A 16 -22.43 -6.07 -2.57
CA CYS A 16 -21.53 -6.12 -1.43
C CYS A 16 -20.24 -6.74 -1.95
N GLN A 17 -19.35 -5.93 -2.53
CA GLN A 17 -18.01 -6.44 -2.84
C GLN A 17 -17.38 -6.88 -1.52
N SER A 18 -17.18 -8.18 -1.40
CA SER A 18 -16.56 -8.78 -0.22
C SER A 18 -15.08 -8.40 -0.21
N PRO A 19 -14.47 -8.19 0.96
CA PRO A 19 -13.04 -7.92 1.05
C PRO A 19 -12.26 -9.07 0.39
N PHE A 20 -11.12 -8.73 -0.21
CA PHE A 20 -10.22 -9.72 -0.79
C PHE A 20 -9.33 -10.30 0.31
N ALA A 21 -9.56 -11.56 0.68
CA ALA A 21 -8.78 -12.25 1.69
C ALA A 21 -7.33 -12.46 1.23
N LEU A 22 -6.37 -12.11 2.08
CA LEU A 22 -4.95 -12.32 1.84
C LEU A 22 -4.49 -13.69 2.35
N GLU A 23 -3.57 -14.32 1.61
CA GLU A 23 -2.93 -15.56 2.02
C GLU A 23 -2.11 -15.40 3.32
N GLU A 24 -1.92 -16.51 4.04
CA GLU A 24 -1.21 -16.55 5.33
C GLU A 24 0.22 -15.98 5.27
N ARG A 25 0.89 -16.02 4.11
CA ARG A 25 2.23 -15.42 3.95
C ARG A 25 2.26 -13.90 4.18
N TRP A 26 1.11 -13.24 4.08
CA TRP A 26 0.98 -11.79 4.21
C TRP A 26 0.76 -11.31 5.65
N ARG A 27 0.66 -12.22 6.62
CA ARG A 27 0.47 -11.85 8.03
C ARG A 27 1.48 -10.77 8.47
N PRO A 28 1.02 -9.75 9.23
CA PRO A 28 -0.27 -9.71 9.92
C PRO A 28 -1.44 -9.19 9.06
N LEU A 29 -1.23 -8.84 7.80
CA LEU A 29 -2.32 -8.46 6.91
C LEU A 29 -3.26 -9.65 6.65
N VAL A 30 -4.56 -9.38 6.59
CA VAL A 30 -5.60 -10.42 6.45
C VAL A 30 -6.50 -10.21 5.25
N GLU A 31 -6.72 -8.97 4.83
CA GLU A 31 -7.57 -8.65 3.69
C GLU A 31 -7.28 -7.25 3.12
N ILE A 32 -7.70 -7.07 1.88
CA ILE A 32 -7.84 -5.78 1.21
C ILE A 32 -9.32 -5.44 1.18
N ALA A 33 -9.70 -4.28 1.70
CA ALA A 33 -11.09 -3.85 1.82
C ALA A 33 -11.31 -2.49 1.18
N GLU A 34 -12.49 -2.31 0.56
CA GLU A 34 -12.86 -1.04 -0.04
C GLU A 34 -13.35 -0.04 1.03
N ARG A 35 -12.79 1.18 1.02
CA ARG A 35 -13.15 2.30 1.89
C ARG A 35 -12.94 3.64 1.17
N PRO A 36 -13.84 4.03 0.24
CA PRO A 36 -13.71 5.28 -0.51
C PRO A 36 -13.84 6.53 0.37
N ASP A 37 -14.40 6.38 1.58
CA ASP A 37 -14.46 7.43 2.60
C ASP A 37 -13.10 7.69 3.27
N LEU A 38 -12.19 6.71 3.22
CA LEU A 38 -10.86 6.78 3.83
C LEU A 38 -9.78 7.05 2.77
N VAL A 39 -9.92 6.46 1.59
CA VAL A 39 -8.94 6.52 0.50
C VAL A 39 -9.53 7.33 -0.65
N PRO A 40 -8.93 8.48 -1.01
CA PRO A 40 -9.57 9.46 -1.89
C PRO A 40 -9.48 9.15 -3.38
N SER A 41 -8.63 8.19 -3.82
CA SER A 41 -8.39 7.94 -5.23
C SER A 41 -7.61 6.65 -5.49
N ASP A 42 -7.85 6.01 -6.64
CA ASP A 42 -7.03 4.91 -7.12
C ASP A 42 -5.69 5.40 -7.70
N PRO A 43 -4.64 4.55 -7.69
CA PRO A 43 -4.59 3.22 -7.07
C PRO A 43 -3.93 3.29 -5.68
N VAL A 44 -4.33 4.27 -4.85
CA VAL A 44 -3.75 4.47 -3.52
C VAL A 44 -4.21 3.34 -2.59
N ALA A 45 -3.28 2.83 -1.79
CA ALA A 45 -3.57 1.92 -0.70
C ALA A 45 -3.10 2.52 0.62
N THR A 46 -3.73 2.13 1.74
CA THR A 46 -3.27 2.49 3.08
C THR A 46 -3.56 1.37 4.07
N THR A 47 -2.64 1.12 5.00
CA THR A 47 -2.82 0.09 6.03
C THR A 47 -3.27 0.68 7.37
N LEU A 48 -4.33 0.10 7.94
CA LEU A 48 -4.66 0.29 9.37
C LEU A 48 -4.86 -1.07 10.05
N GLY A 49 -4.01 -1.34 11.05
CA GLY A 49 -3.95 -2.61 11.74
C GLY A 49 -3.57 -3.75 10.80
N THR A 50 -4.53 -4.65 10.58
CA THR A 50 -4.33 -5.88 9.79
C THR A 50 -4.95 -5.80 8.39
N ARG A 51 -5.37 -4.63 7.94
CA ARG A 51 -6.12 -4.46 6.70
C ARG A 51 -5.47 -3.41 5.82
N VAL A 52 -5.47 -3.68 4.52
CA VAL A 52 -5.18 -2.70 3.48
C VAL A 52 -6.50 -2.12 3.00
N TYR A 53 -6.58 -0.81 2.86
CA TYR A 53 -7.74 -0.10 2.37
C TYR A 53 -7.46 0.53 1.02
N VAL A 54 -8.42 0.43 0.12
CA VAL A 54 -8.40 1.00 -1.25
C VAL A 54 -9.71 1.72 -1.52
N SER A 55 -9.76 2.59 -2.54
CA SER A 55 -10.99 3.30 -2.92
C SER A 55 -11.98 2.45 -3.72
N ASP A 56 -11.46 1.62 -4.63
CA ASP A 56 -12.23 0.71 -5.48
C ASP A 56 -11.44 -0.61 -5.63
N LEU A 57 -12.03 -1.74 -5.23
CA LEU A 57 -11.35 -3.04 -5.35
C LEU A 57 -11.11 -3.43 -6.81
N ASP A 58 -12.05 -3.15 -7.71
CA ASP A 58 -11.92 -3.54 -9.12
C ASP A 58 -10.85 -2.68 -9.81
N GLY A 59 -10.90 -1.36 -9.64
CA GLY A 59 -9.88 -0.42 -10.12
C GLY A 59 -8.49 -0.75 -9.56
N PHE A 60 -8.41 -1.11 -8.29
CA PHE A 60 -7.18 -1.55 -7.66
C PHE A 60 -6.61 -2.81 -8.33
N PHE A 61 -7.41 -3.86 -8.57
CA PHE A 61 -6.92 -5.09 -9.22
C PHE A 61 -6.66 -4.94 -10.72
N GLN A 62 -7.30 -3.97 -11.39
CA GLN A 62 -6.93 -3.59 -12.76
C GLN A 62 -5.53 -2.96 -12.80
N ALA A 63 -5.16 -2.18 -11.80
CA ALA A 63 -3.83 -1.60 -11.68
C ALA A 63 -2.79 -2.61 -11.16
N PHE A 64 -3.18 -3.45 -10.22
CA PHE A 64 -2.31 -4.38 -9.48
C PHE A 64 -2.93 -5.77 -9.43
N SER A 65 -2.78 -6.54 -10.51
CA SER A 65 -3.22 -7.94 -10.53
C SER A 65 -2.53 -8.74 -9.40
N PRO A 66 -3.23 -9.61 -8.66
CA PRO A 66 -2.66 -10.38 -7.54
C PRO A 66 -1.39 -11.19 -7.85
N GLU A 67 -1.18 -11.56 -9.12
CA GLU A 67 -0.02 -12.31 -9.58
C GLU A 67 1.14 -11.40 -10.03
N SER A 68 0.94 -10.08 -10.02
CA SER A 68 1.93 -9.11 -10.51
C SER A 68 3.02 -8.82 -9.47
N PRO A 69 4.26 -8.54 -9.91
CA PRO A 69 5.31 -8.04 -9.03
C PRO A 69 4.94 -6.73 -8.33
N GLU A 70 4.13 -5.89 -8.96
CA GLU A 70 3.65 -4.63 -8.39
C GLU A 70 2.74 -4.86 -7.19
N PHE A 71 1.79 -5.81 -7.29
CA PHE A 71 0.94 -6.19 -6.17
C PHE A 71 1.77 -6.75 -5.00
N GLU A 72 2.71 -7.64 -5.29
CA GLU A 72 3.60 -8.19 -4.25
C GLU A 72 4.46 -7.10 -3.59
N ALA A 73 4.99 -6.17 -4.39
CA ALA A 73 5.80 -5.06 -3.89
C ALA A 73 4.99 -4.10 -3.01
N LEU A 74 3.75 -3.80 -3.39
CA LEU A 74 2.82 -3.00 -2.58
C LEU A 74 2.49 -3.71 -1.26
N LEU A 75 2.14 -5.00 -1.30
CA LEU A 75 1.83 -5.73 -0.06
C LEU A 75 3.03 -5.87 0.87
N LEU A 76 4.27 -5.89 0.36
CA LEU A 76 5.46 -5.82 1.19
C LEU A 76 5.56 -4.47 1.94
N HIS A 77 5.26 -3.36 1.25
CA HIS A 77 5.18 -2.03 1.88
C HIS A 77 4.11 -2.00 2.97
N GLU A 78 2.88 -2.39 2.61
CA GLU A 78 1.74 -2.36 3.52
C GLU A 78 1.93 -3.28 4.73
N ARG A 79 2.57 -4.44 4.53
CA ARG A 79 2.90 -5.37 5.61
C ARG A 79 3.89 -4.77 6.60
N GLU A 80 4.86 -3.99 6.14
CA GLU A 80 5.80 -3.29 7.02
C GLU A 80 5.07 -2.28 7.92
N HIS A 81 4.13 -1.52 7.38
CA HIS A 81 3.27 -0.66 8.20
C HIS A 81 2.46 -1.46 9.22
N ALA A 82 1.86 -2.58 8.82
CA ALA A 82 1.08 -3.44 9.72
C ALA A 82 1.94 -3.98 10.88
N LEU A 83 3.17 -4.41 10.59
CA LEU A 83 4.13 -4.88 11.60
C LEU A 83 4.47 -3.77 12.59
N ARG A 84 4.82 -2.57 12.10
CA ARG A 84 5.17 -1.43 12.96
C ARG A 84 4.00 -0.91 13.78
N GLN A 85 2.80 -0.90 13.20
CA GLN A 85 1.56 -0.56 13.92
C GLN A 85 1.25 -1.56 15.02
N ARG A 86 1.50 -2.85 14.80
CA ARG A 86 1.35 -3.89 15.83
C ARG A 86 2.36 -3.67 16.97
N ASP A 87 3.62 -3.43 16.64
CA ASP A 87 4.70 -3.34 17.61
C ASP A 87 4.62 -2.05 18.45
N ALA A 88 4.23 -0.92 17.85
CA ALA A 88 4.06 0.37 18.54
C ALA A 88 2.66 0.58 19.16
N GLY A 89 1.68 -0.21 18.75
CA GLY A 89 0.25 0.03 18.99
C GLY A 89 -0.35 1.01 17.97
N LEU A 90 -1.50 0.65 17.40
CA LEU A 90 -2.13 1.38 16.28
C LEU A 90 -2.39 2.86 16.59
N GLY A 91 -3.01 3.18 17.73
CA GLY A 91 -3.34 4.56 18.12
C GLY A 91 -2.11 5.47 18.26
N PRO A 92 -1.11 5.08 19.07
CA PRO A 92 0.16 5.79 19.19
C PRO A 92 0.89 5.95 17.85
N TRP A 93 0.95 4.88 17.04
CA TRP A 93 1.60 4.91 15.73
C TRP A 93 0.92 5.92 14.80
N LEU A 94 -0.41 5.86 14.68
CA LEU A 94 -1.17 6.79 13.82
C LEU A 94 -1.03 8.23 14.27
N THR A 95 -1.09 8.47 15.57
CA THR A 95 -0.94 9.83 16.12
C THR A 95 0.41 10.42 15.71
N ARG A 96 1.50 9.65 15.83
CA ARG A 96 2.84 10.10 15.40
C ARG A 96 2.93 10.25 13.88
N TYR A 97 2.44 9.28 13.11
CA TYR A 97 2.46 9.34 11.65
C TYR A 97 1.75 10.61 11.13
N LEU A 98 0.62 10.95 11.73
CA LEU A 98 -0.17 12.12 11.34
C LEU A 98 0.38 13.47 11.85
N SER A 99 1.23 13.48 12.88
CA SER A 99 1.66 14.72 13.56
C SER A 99 3.17 14.95 13.60
N ASP A 100 4.00 13.98 13.23
CA ASP A 100 5.46 14.07 13.20
C ASP A 100 5.95 13.71 11.79
N ARG A 101 6.39 14.75 11.07
CA ARG A 101 6.93 14.64 9.72
C ARG A 101 8.15 13.71 9.63
N ALA A 102 9.06 13.77 10.61
CA ALA A 102 10.27 12.98 10.58
C ALA A 102 9.96 11.50 10.86
N PHE A 103 8.98 11.23 11.73
CA PHE A 103 8.45 9.89 11.93
C PHE A 103 7.78 9.35 10.66
N MET A 104 6.84 10.10 10.07
CA MET A 104 6.19 9.71 8.80
C MET A 104 7.23 9.38 7.73
N TRP A 105 8.27 10.21 7.58
CA TRP A 105 9.31 9.97 6.58
C TRP A 105 10.06 8.66 6.81
N ARG A 106 10.47 8.37 8.05
CA ARG A 106 11.14 7.09 8.36
C ARG A 106 10.25 5.87 8.11
N GLU A 107 8.96 5.99 8.41
CA GLU A 107 7.99 4.92 8.16
C GLU A 107 7.82 4.66 6.66
N GLU A 108 7.65 5.72 5.86
CA GLU A 108 7.55 5.61 4.40
C GLU A 108 8.86 5.09 3.78
N GLN A 109 10.02 5.51 4.28
CA GLN A 109 11.32 4.99 3.80
C GLN A 109 11.42 3.47 3.99
N ALA A 110 10.91 2.92 5.10
CA ALA A 110 10.94 1.48 5.35
C ALA A 110 10.04 0.71 4.37
N GLY A 111 8.80 1.14 4.18
CA GLY A 111 7.87 0.52 3.23
C GLY A 111 8.37 0.63 1.79
N TRP A 112 8.71 1.85 1.35
CA TRP A 112 9.16 2.10 -0.01
C TRP A 112 10.46 1.38 -0.34
N PHE A 113 11.37 1.20 0.63
CA PHE A 113 12.57 0.40 0.41
C PHE A 113 12.21 -1.02 -0.02
N LEU A 114 11.31 -1.69 0.71
CA LEU A 114 10.89 -3.06 0.37
C LEU A 114 10.22 -3.10 -1.01
N GLN A 115 9.35 -2.15 -1.30
CA GLN A 115 8.67 -2.04 -2.59
C GLN A 115 9.67 -1.85 -3.75
N LEU A 116 10.60 -0.89 -3.63
CA LEU A 116 11.59 -0.61 -4.66
C LEU A 116 12.54 -1.80 -4.89
N ARG A 117 12.98 -2.46 -3.81
CA ARG A 117 13.85 -3.64 -3.92
C ARG A 117 13.13 -4.81 -4.59
N ARG A 118 11.84 -5.04 -4.28
CA ARG A 118 11.06 -6.10 -4.93
C ARG A 118 10.85 -5.83 -6.42
N LEU A 119 10.51 -4.59 -6.77
CA LEU A 119 10.33 -4.16 -8.17
C LEU A 119 11.65 -4.26 -8.96
N GLN A 120 12.76 -3.83 -8.36
CA GLN A 120 14.10 -3.94 -8.95
C GLN A 120 14.48 -5.41 -9.19
N ALA A 121 14.25 -6.29 -8.21
CA ALA A 121 14.50 -7.72 -8.34
C ALA A 121 13.61 -8.39 -9.40
N ALA A 122 12.40 -7.88 -9.63
CA ALA A 122 11.51 -8.31 -10.72
C ALA A 122 11.88 -7.72 -12.09
N GLY A 123 12.97 -6.94 -12.20
CA GLY A 123 13.39 -6.32 -13.46
C GLY A 123 12.44 -5.22 -13.95
N ARG A 124 11.61 -4.64 -13.05
CA ARG A 124 10.68 -3.57 -13.42
C ARG A 124 11.43 -2.25 -13.61
N PRO A 125 11.06 -1.45 -14.63
CA PRO A 125 11.68 -0.15 -14.83
C PRO A 125 11.30 0.80 -13.68
N LEU A 126 12.31 1.35 -13.01
CA LEU A 126 12.14 2.33 -11.94
C LEU A 126 12.61 3.69 -12.42
N VAL A 127 11.72 4.68 -12.35
CA VAL A 127 12.00 6.07 -12.78
C VAL A 127 12.16 6.94 -11.53
N PRO A 128 13.41 7.26 -11.09
CA PRO A 128 13.64 7.90 -9.80
C PRO A 128 12.87 9.21 -9.59
N ARG A 129 12.78 10.05 -10.65
CA ARG A 129 12.03 11.31 -10.59
C ARG A 129 10.53 11.12 -10.40
N ALA A 130 9.93 10.09 -11.02
CA ALA A 130 8.51 9.82 -10.87
C ALA A 130 8.18 9.34 -9.44
N ILE A 131 9.02 8.47 -8.89
CA ILE A 131 8.92 7.97 -7.52
C ILE A 131 9.10 9.13 -6.52
N ALA A 132 10.12 9.97 -6.71
CA ALA A 132 10.39 11.13 -5.87
C ALA A 132 9.22 12.13 -5.84
N ARG A 133 8.58 12.35 -7.00
CA ARG A 133 7.39 13.19 -7.10
C ARG A 133 6.20 12.60 -6.35
N ALA A 134 5.99 11.28 -6.44
CA ALA A 134 4.95 10.61 -5.67
C ALA A 134 5.18 10.78 -4.16
N LEU A 135 6.39 10.50 -3.67
CA LEU A 135 6.78 10.69 -2.27
C LEU A 135 6.62 12.14 -1.79
N ALA A 136 7.00 13.12 -2.61
CA ALA A 136 6.84 14.55 -2.27
C ALA A 136 5.36 15.00 -2.21
N GLY A 137 4.46 14.20 -2.78
CA GLY A 137 3.01 14.39 -2.68
C GLY A 137 2.44 14.03 -1.31
N TYR A 138 3.17 13.26 -0.50
CA TYR A 138 2.70 12.79 0.81
C TYR A 138 2.69 13.93 1.83
N ARG A 139 1.63 13.98 2.64
CA ARG A 139 1.40 15.02 3.64
C ARG A 139 0.78 14.43 4.89
N ASN A 140 1.06 15.05 6.02
CA ASN A 140 0.34 14.83 7.26
C ASN A 140 -0.22 16.16 7.79
N LEU A 141 -0.73 16.19 9.03
CA LEU A 141 -1.34 17.37 9.63
C LEU A 141 -0.36 18.54 9.80
N THR A 142 0.94 18.29 9.75
CA THR A 142 2.01 19.31 9.86
C THR A 142 2.54 19.80 8.52
N GLY A 143 2.07 19.24 7.40
CA GLY A 143 2.44 19.66 6.06
C GLY A 143 3.06 18.55 5.22
N ARG A 144 3.91 18.93 4.25
CA ARG A 144 4.56 17.97 3.35
C ARG A 144 5.58 17.12 4.10
N MET A 145 5.60 15.82 3.80
CA MET A 145 6.51 14.86 4.41
C MET A 145 7.98 15.18 4.09
N VAL A 146 8.28 15.39 2.81
CA VAL A 146 9.63 15.54 2.29
C VAL A 146 9.62 16.43 1.04
N SER A 147 10.76 17.03 0.69
CA SER A 147 10.89 17.74 -0.60
C SER A 147 11.13 16.75 -1.76
N GLU A 148 10.79 17.13 -2.99
CA GLU A 148 11.06 16.28 -4.17
C GLU A 148 12.56 16.01 -4.36
N GLN A 149 13.42 17.00 -4.06
CA GLN A 149 14.87 16.83 -4.19
C GLN A 149 15.41 15.84 -3.15
N GLU A 150 14.99 15.96 -1.89
CA GLU A 150 15.38 15.02 -0.83
C GLU A 150 14.86 13.61 -1.11
N ALA A 151 13.62 13.47 -1.59
CA ALA A 151 13.09 12.18 -2.02
C ALA A 151 13.89 11.59 -3.20
N LEU A 152 14.28 12.42 -4.17
CA LEU A 152 15.07 11.98 -5.33
C LEU A 152 16.45 11.46 -4.93
N ASP A 153 17.13 12.16 -4.02
CA ASP A 153 18.45 11.76 -3.54
C ASP A 153 18.36 10.44 -2.74
N TRP A 154 17.33 10.29 -1.91
CA TRP A 154 17.05 9.02 -1.22
C TRP A 154 16.74 7.87 -2.19
N VAL A 155 15.83 8.06 -3.16
CA VAL A 155 15.50 7.02 -4.15
C VAL A 155 16.74 6.57 -4.93
N ARG A 156 17.60 7.52 -5.34
CA ARG A 156 18.87 7.20 -6.02
C ARG A 156 19.79 6.38 -5.13
N ALA A 157 19.90 6.74 -3.84
CA ALA A 157 20.73 6.01 -2.90
C ALA A 157 20.25 4.56 -2.69
N VAL A 158 18.93 4.35 -2.60
CA VAL A 158 18.31 3.02 -2.52
C VAL A 158 18.61 2.19 -3.76
N LEU A 159 18.38 2.75 -4.95
CA LEU A 159 18.57 2.03 -6.21
C LEU A 159 20.05 1.71 -6.50
N ALA A 160 20.96 2.55 -6.01
CA ALA A 160 22.40 2.31 -6.04
C ALA A 160 22.89 1.32 -4.97
N GLY A 161 22.02 0.90 -4.04
CA GLY A 161 22.39 0.01 -2.92
C GLY A 161 23.24 0.68 -1.84
N THR A 162 23.27 2.01 -1.81
CA THR A 162 24.05 2.82 -0.85
C THR A 162 23.24 3.25 0.36
N TRP A 163 21.96 2.89 0.41
CA TRP A 163 21.07 3.12 1.54
C TRP A 163 20.30 1.85 1.88
N THR A 164 20.15 1.59 3.18
CA THR A 164 19.30 0.55 3.75
C THR A 164 18.60 1.14 4.99
N PRO A 165 17.38 0.69 5.34
CA PRO A 165 16.76 1.12 6.58
C PRO A 165 17.63 0.70 7.76
N GLU A 166 17.72 1.56 8.77
CA GLU A 166 18.31 1.16 10.04
C GLU A 166 17.49 -0.01 10.59
N VAL A 167 18.17 -1.11 10.94
CA VAL A 167 17.52 -2.23 11.63
C VAL A 167 16.95 -1.65 12.91
N ALA A 168 15.64 -1.75 13.11
CA ALA A 168 14.99 -1.40 14.37
C ALA A 168 15.60 -2.31 15.46
N GLY A 169 16.66 -1.84 16.10
CA GLY A 169 17.26 -2.49 17.24
C GLY A 169 16.39 -2.24 18.46
N GLY A 170 15.73 -3.29 18.94
CA GLY A 170 15.32 -3.50 20.34
C GLY A 170 14.41 -2.45 20.97
#